data_AF-A0A7J7HDE9-F1
#
_entry.id   AF-A0A7J7HDE9-F1
#
_cell.length_a   1.000
_cell.length_b   1.000
_cell.length_c   1.000
_cell.angle_alpha   90.00
_cell.angle_beta   90.00
_cell.angle_gamma   90.00
#
_symmetry.space_group_name_H-M   'P 1'
#
loop_
_entity.id
_entity.type
_entity.pdbx_description
1 polymer ?
#
loop_
_entity_poly.entity_id
_entity_poly.type
_entity_poly.pdbx_seq_one_letter_code
_entity_poly.pdbx_strand_id
1 'polypeptide(L)'
;MRSSILMDSVDPTVVTPSKSRLVRTFAKVLHIRAVTGIAPVGGIQKTNNSQEKVKYDNSMSNNRSQSFDDDDVKLWNRVATEAFLAKLFASISAMKAAYAQLQVAQSPYDADGIQAADQMVVSELKNLSELKQYYLKKQFDEFPPEATLLLAELLEQKSLLKTYEIMGKKLDSQLQLKNSEITFLKEKLEETNKENKLLEKRLNASGLLSVPEKLHLSGLSPNHFISVLRQTIKSIRQFVKLMINEMELAGWDLDEAAKAILPGVGYWNTSLGSLAFESFVCLEMFDGFNYPNFSFSNKSLLDQQKRQQLFFDRFTDLKSLKTRAYLIRKPKSTFARFCFAKYLQIVHPKMETSLFGNLNQRNLINSGQYPETTFFTSFAEMAKRVWLLHCLAFSYEPEASIFQVGKRCRFSEVYMESVSEEAFLSSDGTMKADPLVAFTVVPGFRIGKTVIQCQV
;
A
#
# COMPACT_ATOMS: atom_id res chain seq x y z
N MET A 1 -3.62 30.85 -23.46
CA MET A 1 -4.90 31.09 -22.77
C MET A 1 -5.56 29.76 -22.44
N ARG A 2 -5.26 29.22 -21.27
CA ARG A 2 -5.99 28.13 -20.60
C ARG A 2 -6.19 28.63 -19.17
N SER A 3 -7.43 28.92 -18.80
CA SER A 3 -7.79 29.32 -17.45
C SER A 3 -8.37 28.11 -16.72
N SER A 4 -7.51 27.44 -15.96
CA SER A 4 -7.86 26.46 -14.94
C SER A 4 -8.40 27.19 -13.72
N ILE A 5 -9.68 27.02 -13.39
CA ILE A 5 -10.22 27.46 -12.11
C ILE A 5 -10.13 26.27 -11.15
N LEU A 6 -9.15 26.34 -10.26
CA LEU A 6 -9.09 25.60 -9.00
C LEU A 6 -10.23 26.14 -8.11
N MET A 7 -11.05 25.24 -7.57
CA MET A 7 -11.91 25.55 -6.43
C MET A 7 -11.38 24.76 -5.23
N ASP A 8 -10.98 25.50 -4.21
CA ASP A 8 -10.45 25.02 -2.94
C ASP A 8 -11.49 24.20 -2.17
N SER A 9 -10.99 23.15 -1.53
CA SER A 9 -11.69 22.33 -0.55
C SER A 9 -11.92 23.13 0.73
N VAL A 10 -13.17 23.20 1.20
CA VAL A 10 -13.53 23.75 2.51
C VAL A 10 -13.87 22.60 3.46
N ASP A 11 -13.13 22.52 4.56
CA ASP A 11 -13.30 21.57 5.65
C ASP A 11 -14.66 21.72 6.35
N PRO A 12 -15.37 20.61 6.67
CA PRO A 12 -16.63 20.66 7.37
C PRO A 12 -16.41 20.47 8.87
N THR A 13 -16.06 21.53 9.60
CA THR A 13 -16.21 21.52 11.07
C THR A 13 -16.69 22.86 11.61
N VAL A 14 -17.69 22.75 12.50
CA VAL A 14 -18.27 23.80 13.36
C VAL A 14 -19.38 24.67 12.75
N VAL A 15 -20.59 24.10 12.63
CA VAL A 15 -21.83 24.79 13.04
C VAL A 15 -22.82 23.72 13.54
N THR A 16 -22.97 23.61 14.87
CA THR A 16 -24.07 22.85 15.49
C THR A 16 -25.39 23.60 15.33
N PRO A 17 -26.46 23.03 14.74
CA PRO A 17 -27.76 23.66 14.78
C PRO A 17 -28.47 23.30 16.09
N SER A 18 -28.87 24.35 16.82
CA SER A 18 -29.70 24.27 18.00
C SER A 18 -30.99 23.49 17.73
N LYS A 19 -31.27 22.50 18.57
CA LYS A 19 -32.48 21.66 18.56
C LYS A 19 -33.73 22.56 18.65
N SER A 20 -34.39 22.80 17.52
CA SER A 20 -35.65 23.53 17.51
C SER A 20 -36.83 22.56 17.57
N ARG A 21 -37.84 22.96 18.34
CA ARG A 21 -39.08 22.26 18.71
C ARG A 21 -39.85 21.55 17.58
N LEU A 22 -39.52 21.79 16.31
CA LEU A 22 -40.22 21.24 15.15
C LEU A 22 -40.05 19.72 15.01
N VAL A 23 -38.88 19.17 15.33
CA VAL A 23 -38.60 17.72 15.19
C VAL A 23 -39.46 16.87 16.15
N ARG A 24 -39.88 17.43 17.30
CA ARG A 24 -40.73 16.73 18.28
C ARG A 24 -42.20 16.67 17.88
N THR A 25 -42.65 17.58 17.01
CA THR A 25 -44.05 17.63 16.56
C THR A 25 -44.27 16.65 15.41
N PHE A 26 -43.30 16.51 14.50
CA PHE A 26 -43.36 15.54 13.40
C PHE A 26 -43.26 14.08 13.86
N ALA A 27 -42.45 13.79 14.89
CA ALA A 27 -42.33 12.42 15.44
C ALA A 27 -43.55 11.92 16.23
N LYS A 28 -44.50 12.80 16.58
CA LYS A 28 -45.74 12.43 17.31
C LYS A 28 -46.92 12.11 16.40
N VAL A 29 -46.87 12.58 15.14
CA VAL A 29 -47.95 12.38 14.15
C VAL A 29 -47.70 11.13 13.29
N LEU A 30 -46.44 10.69 13.19
CA LEU A 30 -46.08 9.44 12.55
C LEU A 30 -45.70 8.42 13.61
N HIS A 31 -46.51 7.36 13.78
CA HIS A 31 -46.11 6.15 14.52
C HIS A 31 -45.02 5.38 13.75
N ILE A 32 -43.88 6.02 13.50
CA ILE A 32 -42.71 5.36 12.92
C ILE A 32 -41.80 4.97 14.09
N ARG A 33 -41.91 3.70 14.48
CA ARG A 33 -40.88 3.01 15.26
C ARG A 33 -39.58 3.10 14.48
N ALA A 34 -38.58 3.78 15.04
CA ALA A 34 -37.21 3.64 14.60
C ALA A 34 -36.77 2.19 14.86
N VAL A 35 -36.63 1.42 13.79
CA VAL A 35 -35.89 0.15 13.78
C VAL A 35 -34.62 0.41 13.02
N THR A 36 -33.50 0.54 13.74
CA THR A 36 -32.12 0.23 13.31
C THR A 36 -31.18 0.55 14.47
N GLY A 37 -30.43 -0.45 14.95
CA GLY A 37 -29.33 -0.24 15.89
C GLY A 37 -29.14 -1.32 16.95
N ILE A 38 -28.59 -2.46 16.51
CA ILE A 38 -27.59 -3.32 17.19
C ILE A 38 -27.60 -3.34 18.74
N ALA A 39 -27.89 -4.52 19.28
CA ALA A 39 -27.75 -4.88 20.69
C ALA A 39 -26.31 -4.78 21.21
N PRO A 40 -26.16 -4.47 22.51
CA PRO A 40 -25.24 -5.22 23.36
C PRO A 40 -25.96 -5.90 24.53
N VAL A 41 -25.35 -7.00 24.94
CA VAL A 41 -25.78 -7.99 25.93
C VAL A 41 -25.85 -7.39 27.35
N GLY A 42 -26.90 -7.75 28.10
CA GLY A 42 -26.85 -7.87 29.56
C GLY A 42 -27.96 -7.17 30.36
N GLY A 43 -28.75 -7.95 31.12
CA GLY A 43 -29.35 -7.51 32.39
C GLY A 43 -30.87 -7.28 32.49
N ILE A 44 -31.63 -8.38 32.68
CA ILE A 44 -32.65 -8.65 33.72
C ILE A 44 -33.59 -7.52 34.28
N GLN A 45 -34.87 -7.92 34.48
CA GLN A 45 -36.01 -7.40 35.30
C GLN A 45 -37.04 -6.48 34.60
N LYS A 46 -38.30 -6.96 34.34
CA LYS A 46 -39.52 -6.89 35.19
C LYS A 46 -39.91 -5.43 35.51
N THR A 47 -41.11 -4.87 35.25
CA THR A 47 -42.50 -5.37 35.38
C THR A 47 -43.51 -4.31 34.87
N ASN A 48 -44.68 -4.80 34.43
CA ASN A 48 -46.04 -4.24 34.54
C ASN A 48 -46.40 -2.91 33.83
N ASN A 49 -47.39 -2.97 32.93
CA ASN A 49 -48.51 -2.03 32.97
C ASN A 49 -49.79 -2.69 32.44
N SER A 50 -50.84 -2.51 33.24
CA SER A 50 -52.16 -3.09 33.18
C SER A 50 -53.07 -2.43 32.16
N GLN A 51 -54.02 -3.25 31.72
CA GLN A 51 -55.17 -3.03 30.87
C GLN A 51 -56.00 -1.77 31.17
N GLU A 52 -56.35 -1.05 30.08
CA GLU A 52 -57.72 -0.94 29.55
C GLU A 52 -58.85 -0.63 30.55
N LYS A 53 -59.53 0.51 30.35
CA LYS A 53 -61.00 0.56 30.19
C LYS A 53 -61.50 1.93 29.77
N VAL A 54 -62.23 1.92 28.66
CA VAL A 54 -63.10 2.98 28.15
C VAL A 54 -64.39 3.00 28.98
N LYS A 55 -64.91 4.19 29.29
CA LYS A 55 -66.33 4.36 29.63
C LYS A 55 -66.82 5.73 29.13
N TYR A 56 -67.74 5.69 28.17
CA TYR A 56 -68.59 6.81 27.79
C TYR A 56 -69.67 6.98 28.85
N ASP A 57 -70.01 8.23 29.18
CA ASP A 57 -71.39 8.61 29.43
C ASP A 57 -71.62 10.07 29.05
N ASN A 58 -72.75 10.27 28.37
CA ASN A 58 -73.20 11.49 27.73
C ASN A 58 -74.21 12.18 28.66
N SER A 59 -74.06 13.49 28.92
CA SER A 59 -75.19 14.29 29.41
C SER A 59 -75.16 15.68 28.78
N MET A 60 -76.22 15.96 28.02
CA MET A 60 -76.47 17.19 27.29
C MET A 60 -76.87 18.32 28.26
N SER A 61 -76.22 19.49 28.17
CA SER A 61 -76.87 20.76 28.53
C SER A 61 -76.43 21.86 27.56
N ASN A 62 -77.36 22.27 26.71
CA ASN A 62 -77.24 23.33 25.73
C ASN A 62 -77.25 24.71 26.43
N ASN A 63 -76.26 25.56 26.14
CA ASN A 63 -76.43 26.97 25.71
C ASN A 63 -75.14 27.79 25.89
N ARG A 64 -74.34 27.89 24.82
CA ARG A 64 -73.88 29.18 24.28
C ARG A 64 -73.16 28.94 22.96
N SER A 65 -73.96 28.92 21.91
CA SER A 65 -73.58 29.08 20.51
C SER A 65 -72.81 30.40 20.32
N GLN A 66 -71.49 30.32 20.14
CA GLN A 66 -70.68 31.34 19.43
C GLN A 66 -69.18 30.99 19.29
N SER A 67 -68.65 29.91 19.90
CA SER A 67 -67.21 29.60 19.84
C SER A 67 -66.81 28.44 18.91
N PHE A 68 -67.76 27.68 18.35
CA PHE A 68 -67.44 26.54 17.48
C PHE A 68 -67.01 26.96 16.07
N ASP A 69 -67.54 28.06 15.53
CA ASP A 69 -67.21 28.52 14.17
C ASP A 69 -65.77 29.05 14.04
N ASP A 70 -65.22 29.74 15.04
CA ASP A 70 -63.90 30.37 14.93
C ASP A 70 -62.74 29.35 14.99
N ASP A 71 -62.91 28.27 15.77
CA ASP A 71 -61.92 27.19 15.86
C ASP A 71 -61.96 26.27 14.63
N ASP A 72 -63.15 25.99 14.09
CA ASP A 72 -63.29 25.23 12.84
C ASP A 72 -62.75 26.01 11.63
N VAL A 73 -62.97 27.33 11.56
CA VAL A 73 -62.40 28.19 10.50
C VAL A 73 -60.87 28.29 10.61
N LYS A 74 -60.30 28.34 11.81
CA LYS A 74 -58.84 28.28 12.00
C LYS A 74 -58.27 26.93 11.59
N LEU A 75 -58.95 25.84 11.92
CA LEU A 75 -58.55 24.50 11.53
C LEU A 75 -58.57 24.36 10.00
N TRP A 76 -59.64 24.81 9.35
CA TRP A 76 -59.79 24.77 7.89
C TRP A 76 -58.70 25.58 7.18
N ASN A 77 -58.44 26.80 7.64
CA ASN A 77 -57.35 27.63 7.12
C ASN A 77 -55.99 26.94 7.28
N ARG A 78 -55.76 26.26 8.40
CA ARG A 78 -54.51 25.51 8.62
C ARG A 78 -54.38 24.36 7.64
N VAL A 79 -55.40 23.50 7.49
CA VAL A 79 -55.34 22.37 6.55
C VAL A 79 -55.20 22.86 5.10
N ALA A 80 -55.87 23.94 4.73
CA ALA A 80 -55.73 24.56 3.41
C ALA A 80 -54.30 25.09 3.16
N THR A 81 -53.66 25.72 4.16
CA THR A 81 -52.26 26.14 4.05
C THR A 81 -51.29 24.97 3.96
N GLU A 82 -51.53 23.88 4.71
CA GLU A 82 -50.72 22.66 4.64
C GLU A 82 -50.84 22.00 3.26
N ALA A 83 -52.05 21.92 2.69
CA ALA A 83 -52.29 21.42 1.33
C ALA A 83 -51.61 22.27 0.25
N PHE A 84 -51.65 23.60 0.39
CA PHE A 84 -50.95 24.51 -0.52
C PHE A 84 -49.43 24.31 -0.46
N LEU A 85 -48.85 24.23 0.74
CA LEU A 85 -47.42 23.99 0.93
C LEU A 85 -46.99 22.64 0.36
N ALA A 86 -47.78 21.59 0.57
CA ALA A 86 -47.50 20.28 -0.01
C ALA A 86 -47.46 20.34 -1.54
N LYS A 87 -48.45 20.99 -2.17
CA LYS A 87 -48.49 21.19 -3.63
C LYS A 87 -47.27 21.97 -4.14
N LEU A 88 -46.85 23.01 -3.42
CA LEU A 88 -45.64 23.78 -3.73
C LEU A 88 -44.38 22.90 -3.70
N PHE A 89 -44.18 22.14 -2.62
CA PHE A 89 -43.02 21.25 -2.49
C PHE A 89 -43.03 20.14 -3.55
N ALA A 90 -44.20 19.58 -3.85
CA ALA A 90 -44.35 18.57 -4.89
C ALA A 90 -43.95 19.11 -6.28
N SER A 91 -44.36 20.33 -6.64
CA SER A 91 -43.93 20.99 -7.88
C SER A 91 -42.43 21.30 -7.91
N ILE A 92 -41.85 21.74 -6.79
CA ILE A 92 -40.38 21.94 -6.70
C ILE A 92 -39.63 20.62 -6.89
N SER A 93 -40.10 19.54 -6.28
CA SER A 93 -39.51 18.21 -6.41
C SER A 93 -39.66 17.66 -7.83
N ALA A 94 -40.81 17.87 -8.48
CA ALA A 94 -41.02 17.54 -9.89
C ALA A 94 -40.07 18.32 -10.80
N MET A 95 -39.90 19.63 -10.58
CA MET A 95 -38.94 20.47 -11.30
C MET A 95 -37.50 19.97 -11.12
N LYS A 96 -37.10 19.60 -9.90
CA LYS A 96 -35.78 19.03 -9.61
C LYS A 96 -35.55 17.72 -10.35
N ALA A 97 -36.56 16.85 -10.39
CA ALA A 97 -36.48 15.58 -11.13
C ALA A 97 -36.37 15.81 -12.64
N ALA A 98 -37.13 16.77 -13.20
CA ALA A 98 -37.05 17.15 -14.61
C ALA A 98 -35.66 17.73 -14.96
N TYR A 99 -35.10 18.57 -14.09
CA TYR A 99 -33.75 19.11 -14.28
C TYR A 99 -32.67 18.01 -14.21
N ALA A 100 -32.81 17.03 -13.32
CA ALA A 100 -31.92 15.87 -13.29
C ALA A 100 -32.01 15.04 -14.58
N GLN A 101 -33.19 14.90 -15.18
CA GLN A 101 -33.36 14.24 -16.48
C GLN A 101 -32.65 15.00 -17.59
N LEU A 102 -32.79 16.33 -17.60
CA LEU A 102 -32.11 17.20 -18.56
C LEU A 102 -30.58 17.00 -18.49
N GLN A 103 -30.01 16.95 -17.29
CA GLN A 103 -28.57 16.72 -17.11
C GLN A 103 -28.12 15.36 -17.63
N VAL A 104 -28.93 14.31 -17.47
CA VAL A 104 -28.61 12.96 -17.99
C VAL A 104 -28.69 12.92 -19.51
N ALA A 105 -29.71 13.56 -20.10
CA ALA A 105 -29.90 13.58 -21.55
C ALA A 105 -28.82 14.40 -22.30
N GLN A 106 -27.99 15.16 -21.59
CA GLN A 106 -26.85 15.88 -22.18
C GLN A 106 -25.65 14.99 -22.47
N SER A 107 -25.51 13.83 -21.80
CA SER A 107 -24.34 12.96 -21.94
C SER A 107 -24.67 11.49 -21.64
N PRO A 108 -24.78 10.63 -22.67
CA PRO A 108 -24.65 10.95 -24.10
C PRO A 108 -25.77 11.88 -24.59
N TYR A 109 -25.50 12.67 -25.63
CA TYR A 109 -26.45 13.66 -26.16
C TYR A 109 -27.72 12.97 -26.70
N ASP A 110 -28.86 13.28 -26.09
CA ASP A 110 -30.19 12.80 -26.44
C ASP A 110 -31.13 14.00 -26.63
N ALA A 111 -31.36 14.38 -27.89
CA ALA A 111 -32.14 15.55 -28.25
C ALA A 111 -33.61 15.44 -27.79
N ASP A 112 -34.22 14.25 -27.91
CA ASP A 112 -35.61 14.01 -27.54
C ASP A 112 -35.76 14.05 -26.02
N GLY A 113 -34.82 13.45 -25.29
CA GLY A 113 -34.77 13.49 -23.83
C GLY A 113 -34.57 14.92 -23.29
N ILE A 114 -33.70 15.71 -23.93
CA ILE A 114 -33.51 17.13 -23.61
C ILE A 114 -34.81 17.91 -23.80
N GLN A 115 -35.46 17.74 -24.96
CA GLN A 115 -36.71 18.46 -25.27
C GLN A 115 -37.84 18.08 -24.31
N ALA A 116 -38.01 16.79 -24.00
CA ALA A 116 -39.03 16.32 -23.06
C ALA A 116 -38.78 16.84 -21.63
N ALA A 117 -37.52 16.81 -21.17
CA ALA A 117 -37.15 17.33 -19.86
C ALA A 117 -37.34 18.86 -19.77
N ASP A 118 -36.98 19.60 -20.82
CA ASP A 118 -37.17 21.04 -20.92
C ASP A 118 -38.67 21.41 -20.84
N GLN A 119 -39.52 20.72 -21.60
CA GLN A 119 -40.97 20.90 -21.54
C GLN A 119 -41.52 20.69 -20.13
N MET A 120 -41.05 19.67 -19.41
CA MET A 120 -41.44 19.41 -18.02
C MET A 120 -40.96 20.51 -17.06
N VAL A 121 -39.75 21.04 -17.24
CA VAL A 121 -39.26 22.18 -16.45
C VAL A 121 -40.14 23.41 -16.68
N VAL A 122 -40.45 23.71 -17.94
CA VAL A 122 -41.32 24.85 -18.30
C VAL A 122 -42.73 24.68 -17.72
N SER A 123 -43.31 23.48 -17.77
CA SER A 123 -44.63 23.23 -17.18
C SER A 123 -44.64 23.41 -15.66
N GLU A 124 -43.63 22.93 -14.95
CA GLU A 124 -43.56 23.12 -13.50
C GLU A 124 -43.29 24.58 -13.10
N LEU A 125 -42.49 25.31 -13.87
CA LEU A 125 -42.32 26.76 -13.66
C LEU A 125 -43.63 27.53 -13.85
N LYS A 126 -44.45 27.13 -14.84
CA LYS A 126 -45.78 27.69 -15.03
C LYS A 126 -46.70 27.36 -13.85
N ASN A 127 -46.71 26.11 -13.38
CA ASN A 127 -47.47 25.69 -12.19
C ASN A 127 -47.05 26.50 -10.94
N LEU A 128 -45.75 26.70 -10.72
CA LEU A 128 -45.24 27.51 -9.62
C LEU A 128 -45.67 28.98 -9.72
N SER A 129 -45.72 29.53 -10.94
CA SER A 129 -46.24 30.88 -11.17
C SER A 129 -47.73 30.98 -10.82
N GLU A 130 -48.54 29.98 -11.17
CA GLU A 130 -49.95 29.92 -10.81
C GLU A 130 -50.12 29.82 -9.28
N LEU A 131 -49.38 28.92 -8.60
CA LEU A 131 -49.36 28.80 -7.14
C LEU A 131 -49.01 30.12 -6.44
N LYS A 132 -48.03 30.86 -6.98
CA LYS A 132 -47.70 32.21 -6.48
C LYS A 132 -48.89 33.17 -6.60
N GLN A 133 -49.61 33.15 -7.72
CA GLN A 133 -50.78 34.00 -7.92
C GLN A 133 -51.93 33.64 -6.97
N TYR A 134 -52.19 32.35 -6.75
CA TYR A 134 -53.19 31.87 -5.78
C TYR A 134 -52.90 32.35 -4.36
N TYR A 135 -51.63 32.25 -3.94
CA TYR A 135 -51.19 32.75 -2.64
C TYR A 135 -51.42 34.26 -2.47
N LEU A 136 -51.06 35.06 -3.49
CA LEU A 136 -51.24 36.52 -3.46
C LEU A 136 -52.71 36.94 -3.44
N LYS A 137 -53.58 36.19 -4.14
CA LYS A 137 -55.03 36.45 -4.17
C LYS A 137 -55.78 35.87 -2.96
N LYS A 138 -55.11 35.12 -2.08
CA LYS A 138 -55.71 34.37 -0.95
C LYS A 138 -56.86 33.44 -1.37
N GLN A 139 -56.78 32.87 -2.57
CA GLN A 139 -57.77 31.93 -3.08
C GLN A 139 -57.30 30.51 -2.79
N PHE A 140 -57.79 29.92 -1.70
CA PHE A 140 -57.45 28.55 -1.27
C PHE A 140 -58.56 27.52 -1.58
N ASP A 141 -59.60 27.92 -2.33
CA ASP A 141 -60.91 27.23 -2.39
C ASP A 141 -61.06 26.13 -3.47
N GLU A 142 -60.02 25.81 -4.24
CA GLU A 142 -60.25 25.01 -5.45
C GLU A 142 -60.36 23.48 -5.25
N PHE A 143 -59.94 22.89 -4.12
CA PHE A 143 -60.01 21.42 -3.92
C PHE A 143 -60.14 20.97 -2.45
N PRO A 144 -60.72 19.79 -2.17
CA PRO A 144 -60.66 19.17 -0.84
C PRO A 144 -59.20 19.08 -0.35
N PRO A 145 -58.88 19.64 0.83
CA PRO A 145 -57.51 19.70 1.32
C PRO A 145 -56.84 18.33 1.44
N GLU A 146 -57.59 17.30 1.83
CA GLU A 146 -57.11 15.93 2.02
C GLU A 146 -56.68 15.26 0.69
N ALA A 147 -57.47 15.47 -0.37
CA ALA A 147 -57.15 14.94 -1.70
C ALA A 147 -55.90 15.63 -2.28
N THR A 148 -55.76 16.92 -2.02
CA THR A 148 -54.60 17.72 -2.47
C THR A 148 -53.31 17.27 -1.79
N LEU A 149 -53.36 17.02 -0.48
CA LEU A 149 -52.23 16.49 0.29
C LEU A 149 -51.75 15.14 -0.26
N LEU A 150 -52.66 14.21 -0.49
CA LEU A 150 -52.34 12.88 -1.03
C LEU A 150 -51.72 12.96 -2.44
N LEU A 151 -52.26 13.80 -3.32
CA LEU A 151 -51.72 13.98 -4.67
C LEU A 151 -50.33 14.62 -4.66
N ALA A 152 -50.13 15.60 -3.79
CA ALA A 152 -48.83 16.25 -3.61
C ALA A 152 -47.78 15.26 -3.09
N GLU A 153 -48.12 14.46 -2.08
CA GLU A 153 -47.23 13.43 -1.55
C GLU A 153 -46.87 12.38 -2.62
N LEU A 154 -47.85 11.91 -3.39
CA LEU A 154 -47.61 10.95 -4.48
C LEU A 154 -46.67 11.55 -5.54
N LEU A 155 -46.91 12.80 -5.95
CA LEU A 155 -46.06 13.50 -6.91
C LEU A 155 -44.63 13.67 -6.39
N GLU A 156 -44.47 14.06 -5.12
CA GLU A 156 -43.18 14.20 -4.47
C GLU A 156 -42.43 12.85 -4.44
N GLN A 157 -43.08 11.78 -3.97
CA GLN A 157 -42.50 10.44 -3.94
C GLN A 157 -42.09 9.96 -5.33
N LYS A 158 -42.92 10.20 -6.35
CA LYS A 158 -42.62 9.87 -7.75
C LYS A 158 -41.40 10.63 -8.26
N SER A 159 -41.30 11.92 -7.98
CA SER A 159 -40.17 12.75 -8.40
C SER A 159 -38.86 12.36 -7.71
N LEU A 160 -38.94 11.97 -6.44
CA LEU A 160 -37.81 11.49 -5.65
C LEU A 160 -37.33 10.12 -6.12
N LEU A 161 -38.24 9.17 -6.39
CA LEU A 161 -37.91 7.89 -7.03
C LEU A 161 -37.20 8.10 -8.36
N LYS A 162 -37.68 9.04 -9.18
CA LYS A 162 -37.06 9.35 -10.47
C LYS A 162 -35.63 9.89 -10.32
N THR A 163 -35.41 10.73 -9.32
CA THR A 163 -34.08 11.29 -9.02
C THR A 163 -33.11 10.18 -8.56
N TYR A 164 -33.58 9.23 -7.73
CA TYR A 164 -32.76 8.09 -7.32
C TYR A 164 -32.46 7.13 -8.47
N GLU A 165 -33.43 6.89 -9.37
CA GLU A 165 -33.21 6.09 -10.58
C GLU A 165 -32.08 6.68 -11.43
N ILE A 166 -32.10 8.00 -11.64
CA ILE A 166 -31.08 8.75 -12.37
C ILE A 166 -29.71 8.66 -11.69
N MET A 167 -29.67 8.87 -10.38
CA MET A 167 -28.44 8.78 -9.60
C MET A 167 -27.85 7.36 -9.65
N GLY A 168 -28.69 6.33 -9.56
CA GLY A 168 -28.29 4.94 -9.68
C GLY A 168 -27.64 4.64 -11.04
N LYS A 169 -28.28 5.06 -12.13
CA LYS A 169 -27.73 4.91 -13.50
C LYS A 169 -26.38 5.63 -13.67
N LYS A 170 -26.23 6.81 -13.07
CA LYS A 170 -24.97 7.58 -13.10
C LYS A 170 -23.83 6.89 -12.32
N LEU A 171 -24.13 6.34 -11.15
CA LEU A 171 -23.13 5.61 -10.36
C LEU A 171 -22.72 4.31 -11.04
N ASP A 172 -23.66 3.60 -11.67
CA ASP A 172 -23.37 2.38 -12.41
C ASP A 172 -22.43 2.64 -13.60
N SER A 173 -22.66 3.71 -14.38
CA SER A 173 -21.77 4.07 -15.48
C SER A 173 -20.37 4.48 -15.01
N GLN A 174 -20.25 5.18 -13.88
CA GLN A 174 -18.95 5.49 -13.26
C GLN A 174 -18.23 4.23 -12.79
N LEU A 175 -18.95 3.28 -12.20
CA LEU A 175 -18.40 2.01 -11.76
C LEU A 175 -17.88 1.19 -12.96
N GLN A 176 -18.64 1.13 -14.04
CA GLN A 176 -18.21 0.46 -15.28
C GLN A 176 -16.94 1.11 -15.85
N LEU A 177 -16.88 2.45 -15.93
CA LEU A 177 -15.69 3.18 -16.38
C LEU A 177 -14.46 2.87 -15.52
N LYS A 178 -14.61 2.85 -14.20
CA LYS A 178 -13.52 2.49 -13.28
C LYS A 178 -13.08 1.04 -13.40
N ASN A 179 -14.01 0.12 -13.65
CA ASN A 179 -13.66 -1.28 -13.92
C ASN A 179 -12.87 -1.44 -15.22
N SER A 180 -13.22 -0.70 -16.27
CA SER A 180 -12.44 -0.66 -17.52
C SER A 180 -11.03 -0.10 -17.27
N GLU A 181 -10.90 0.97 -16.49
CA GLU A 181 -9.59 1.55 -16.10
C GLU A 181 -8.74 0.55 -15.31
N ILE A 182 -9.33 -0.17 -14.34
CA ILE A 182 -8.64 -1.22 -13.58
C ILE A 182 -8.15 -2.34 -14.51
N THR A 183 -8.97 -2.76 -15.46
CA THR A 183 -8.63 -3.82 -16.41
C THR A 183 -7.44 -3.39 -17.28
N PHE A 184 -7.52 -2.18 -17.83
CA PHE A 184 -6.43 -1.59 -18.61
C PHE A 184 -5.11 -1.48 -17.83
N LEU A 185 -5.17 -1.02 -16.57
CA LEU A 185 -3.98 -0.89 -15.72
C LEU A 185 -3.38 -2.27 -15.37
N LYS A 186 -4.21 -3.29 -15.16
CA LYS A 186 -3.75 -4.67 -14.93
C LYS A 186 -3.02 -5.23 -16.15
N GLU A 187 -3.55 -5.02 -17.36
CA GLU A 187 -2.90 -5.45 -18.60
C GLU A 187 -1.54 -4.74 -18.78
N LYS A 188 -1.49 -3.42 -18.56
CA LYS A 188 -0.24 -2.65 -18.64
C LYS A 188 0.80 -3.11 -17.59
N LEU A 189 0.35 -3.46 -16.39
CA LEU A 189 1.21 -4.03 -15.36
C LEU A 189 1.75 -5.40 -15.76
N GLU A 190 0.92 -6.24 -16.38
CA GLU A 190 1.35 -7.56 -16.87
C GLU A 190 2.37 -7.43 -18.01
N GLU A 191 2.15 -6.51 -18.95
CA GLU A 191 3.06 -6.20 -20.05
C GLU A 191 4.42 -5.74 -19.53
N THR A 192 4.44 -4.72 -18.67
CA THR A 192 5.69 -4.21 -18.06
C THR A 192 6.40 -5.28 -17.22
N ASN A 193 5.66 -6.15 -16.54
CA ASN A 193 6.25 -7.28 -15.81
C ASN A 193 6.85 -8.33 -16.76
N LYS A 194 6.22 -8.61 -17.91
CA LYS A 194 6.79 -9.48 -18.95
C LYS A 194 8.09 -8.89 -19.51
N GLU A 195 8.11 -7.58 -19.79
CA GLU A 195 9.32 -6.87 -20.22
C GLU A 195 10.43 -6.93 -19.17
N ASN A 196 10.11 -6.67 -17.90
CA ASN A 196 11.05 -6.79 -16.79
C ASN A 196 11.61 -8.21 -16.68
N LYS A 197 10.77 -9.25 -16.78
CA LYS A 197 11.22 -10.65 -16.81
C LYS A 197 12.15 -10.94 -17.99
N LEU A 198 11.91 -10.34 -19.17
CA LEU A 198 12.79 -10.48 -20.33
C LEU A 198 14.13 -9.76 -20.09
N LEU A 199 14.11 -8.55 -19.55
CA LEU A 199 15.30 -7.80 -19.19
C LEU A 199 16.11 -8.52 -18.11
N GLU A 200 15.45 -9.06 -17.07
CA GLU A 200 16.07 -9.92 -16.07
C GLU A 200 16.68 -11.16 -16.70
N LYS A 201 15.98 -11.86 -17.60
CA LYS A 201 16.54 -13.00 -18.33
C LYS A 201 17.78 -12.60 -19.13
N ARG A 202 17.79 -11.44 -19.80
CA ARG A 202 18.99 -10.92 -20.51
C ARG A 202 20.12 -10.57 -19.55
N LEU A 203 19.79 -9.99 -18.39
CA LEU A 203 20.74 -9.62 -17.34
C LEU A 203 21.30 -10.85 -16.59
N ASN A 204 20.51 -11.92 -16.49
CA ASN A 204 20.87 -13.17 -15.84
C ASN A 204 21.55 -14.14 -16.82
N ALA A 205 21.24 -14.08 -18.12
CA ALA A 205 21.98 -14.76 -19.18
C ALA A 205 23.37 -14.14 -19.38
N SER A 206 23.51 -12.83 -19.15
CA SER A 206 24.81 -12.17 -18.90
C SER A 206 25.39 -12.44 -17.50
N GLY A 207 24.81 -13.41 -16.77
CA GLY A 207 25.28 -13.91 -15.49
C GLY A 207 26.47 -14.87 -15.57
N LEU A 208 26.87 -15.30 -16.78
CA LEU A 208 28.29 -15.60 -17.01
C LEU A 208 29.02 -14.28 -16.79
N LEU A 209 29.87 -14.19 -15.77
CA LEU A 209 30.63 -12.98 -15.44
C LEU A 209 31.02 -12.30 -16.74
N SER A 210 30.52 -11.09 -16.99
CA SER A 210 30.94 -10.19 -18.09
C SER A 210 32.39 -9.72 -17.91
N VAL A 211 33.22 -10.60 -17.34
CA VAL A 211 34.66 -10.52 -17.31
C VAL A 211 35.08 -11.06 -18.67
N PRO A 212 35.87 -10.31 -19.45
CA PRO A 212 36.33 -10.74 -20.75
C PRO A 212 36.78 -12.21 -20.71
N GLU A 213 36.34 -13.00 -21.70
CA GLU A 213 36.58 -14.45 -21.75
C GLU A 213 38.09 -14.75 -21.63
N LYS A 214 38.92 -13.85 -22.17
CA LYS A 214 40.38 -13.80 -22.09
C LYS A 214 40.88 -12.75 -21.09
N LEU A 215 40.50 -12.87 -19.83
CA LEU A 215 41.18 -12.11 -18.78
C LEU A 215 42.56 -12.75 -18.55
N HIS A 216 43.63 -11.96 -18.67
CA HIS A 216 44.98 -12.37 -18.31
C HIS A 216 45.37 -11.74 -16.98
N LEU A 217 46.19 -12.44 -16.18
CA LEU A 217 46.67 -11.98 -14.88
C LEU A 217 47.34 -10.59 -14.97
N SER A 218 48.14 -10.36 -16.02
CA SER A 218 48.82 -9.08 -16.29
C SER A 218 47.89 -7.93 -16.70
N GLY A 219 46.63 -8.22 -17.07
CA GLY A 219 45.63 -7.24 -17.49
C GLY A 219 44.62 -6.87 -16.39
N LEU A 220 44.83 -7.31 -15.16
CA LEU A 220 43.95 -7.03 -14.04
C LEU A 220 43.93 -5.54 -13.69
N SER A 221 42.85 -4.85 -14.08
CA SER A 221 42.54 -3.49 -13.65
C SER A 221 41.48 -3.44 -12.53
N PRO A 222 41.48 -2.40 -11.67
CA PRO A 222 40.46 -2.21 -10.62
C PRO A 222 39.02 -2.30 -11.12
N ASN A 223 38.75 -1.93 -12.37
CA ASN A 223 37.42 -2.01 -12.99
C ASN A 223 36.88 -3.44 -13.08
N HIS A 224 37.75 -4.44 -13.25
CA HIS A 224 37.35 -5.85 -13.20
C HIS A 224 36.88 -6.23 -11.80
N PHE A 225 37.60 -5.79 -10.76
CA PHE A 225 37.19 -6.04 -9.38
C PHE A 225 35.86 -5.35 -9.07
N ILE A 226 35.69 -4.09 -9.45
CA ILE A 226 34.43 -3.34 -9.27
C ILE A 226 33.27 -4.07 -9.98
N SER A 227 33.49 -4.60 -11.18
CA SER A 227 32.45 -5.34 -11.92
C SER A 227 32.04 -6.64 -11.21
N VAL A 228 33.00 -7.41 -10.70
CA VAL A 228 32.73 -8.64 -9.93
C VAL A 228 32.10 -8.30 -8.58
N LEU A 229 32.53 -7.22 -7.92
CA LEU A 229 31.96 -6.73 -6.67
C LEU A 229 30.50 -6.33 -6.85
N ARG A 230 30.16 -5.56 -7.89
CA ARG A 230 28.76 -5.20 -8.20
C ARG A 230 27.87 -6.42 -8.38
N GLN A 231 28.35 -7.45 -9.10
CA GLN A 231 27.62 -8.71 -9.24
C GLN A 231 27.49 -9.47 -7.92
N THR A 232 28.52 -9.42 -7.07
CA THR A 232 28.51 -10.03 -5.74
C THR A 232 27.48 -9.37 -4.83
N ILE A 233 27.48 -8.04 -4.74
CA ILE A 233 26.49 -7.27 -3.97
C ILE A 233 25.07 -7.54 -4.49
N LYS A 234 24.88 -7.56 -5.81
CA LYS A 234 23.57 -7.90 -6.39
C LYS A 234 23.10 -9.30 -5.96
N SER A 235 23.99 -10.29 -5.96
CA SER A 235 23.67 -11.65 -5.53
C SER A 235 23.37 -11.74 -4.04
N ILE A 236 24.08 -10.98 -3.20
CA ILE A 236 23.82 -10.87 -1.76
C ILE A 236 22.42 -10.30 -1.54
N ARG A 237 22.09 -9.17 -2.16
CA ARG A 237 20.76 -8.55 -2.05
C ARG A 237 19.63 -9.48 -2.50
N GLN A 238 19.85 -10.25 -3.56
CA GLN A 238 18.86 -11.22 -4.02
C GLN A 238 18.64 -12.34 -3.00
N PHE A 239 19.71 -12.85 -2.39
CA PHE A 239 19.60 -13.85 -1.33
C PHE A 239 18.94 -13.28 -0.07
N VAL A 240 19.32 -12.07 0.35
CA VAL A 240 18.71 -11.39 1.51
C VAL A 240 17.21 -11.22 1.32
N LYS A 241 16.75 -10.79 0.14
CA LYS A 241 15.30 -10.71 -0.17
C LYS A 241 14.60 -12.05 -0.04
N LEU A 242 15.20 -13.12 -0.57
CA LEU A 242 14.65 -14.47 -0.43
C LEU A 242 14.62 -14.90 1.04
N MET A 243 15.67 -14.62 1.80
CA MET A 243 15.74 -14.93 3.22
C MET A 243 14.65 -14.22 4.02
N ILE A 244 14.45 -12.91 3.78
CA ILE A 244 13.38 -12.13 4.41
C ILE A 244 12.00 -12.71 4.06
N ASN A 245 11.76 -13.05 2.80
CA ASN A 245 10.49 -13.66 2.40
C ASN A 245 10.23 -15.00 3.12
N GLU A 246 11.24 -15.87 3.25
CA GLU A 246 11.09 -17.12 4.02
C GLU A 246 10.81 -16.83 5.50
N MET A 247 11.43 -15.80 6.08
CA MET A 247 11.18 -15.39 7.47
C MET A 247 9.74 -14.87 7.66
N GLU A 248 9.22 -14.07 6.72
CA GLU A 248 7.83 -13.61 6.71
C GLU A 248 6.86 -14.79 6.63
N LEU A 249 7.12 -15.76 5.73
CA LEU A 249 6.29 -16.97 5.60
C LEU A 249 6.31 -17.84 6.85
N ALA A 250 7.44 -17.84 7.59
CA ALA A 250 7.57 -18.51 8.87
C ALA A 250 6.97 -17.71 10.05
N GLY A 251 6.39 -16.54 9.80
CA GLY A 251 5.74 -15.70 10.81
C GLY A 251 6.71 -14.96 11.74
N TRP A 252 7.92 -14.64 11.27
CA TRP A 252 8.88 -13.87 12.05
C TRP A 252 8.47 -12.41 12.15
N ASP A 253 8.72 -11.81 13.32
CA ASP A 253 8.71 -10.36 13.46
C ASP A 253 10.04 -9.82 12.91
N LEU A 254 9.98 -9.20 11.72
CA LEU A 254 11.15 -8.68 11.03
C LEU A 254 11.79 -7.50 11.78
N ASP A 255 11.01 -6.70 12.51
CA ASP A 255 11.51 -5.54 13.23
C ASP A 255 12.31 -5.97 14.46
N GLU A 256 11.79 -6.95 15.22
CA GLU A 256 12.52 -7.55 16.33
C GLU A 256 13.76 -8.31 15.84
N ALA A 257 13.68 -9.01 14.71
CA ALA A 257 14.83 -9.65 14.10
C ALA A 257 15.92 -8.63 13.68
N ALA A 258 15.54 -7.51 13.06
CA ALA A 258 16.48 -6.44 12.70
C ALA A 258 17.13 -5.77 13.93
N LYS A 259 16.38 -5.57 15.02
CA LYS A 259 16.91 -5.08 16.31
C LYS A 259 17.86 -6.08 16.96
N ALA A 260 17.60 -7.38 16.85
CA ALA A 260 18.47 -8.42 17.37
C ALA A 260 19.82 -8.46 16.63
N ILE A 261 19.83 -8.24 15.32
CA ILE A 261 21.07 -8.16 14.53
C ILE A 261 21.88 -6.90 14.89
N LEU A 262 21.23 -5.73 14.93
CA LEU A 262 21.89 -4.46 15.23
C LEU A 262 21.13 -3.72 16.35
N PRO A 263 21.50 -3.95 17.62
CA PRO A 263 20.86 -3.28 18.73
C PRO A 263 21.19 -1.78 18.72
N GLY A 264 20.21 -0.96 19.10
CA GLY A 264 20.36 0.49 19.27
C GLY A 264 20.27 1.34 18.00
N VAL A 265 19.83 0.77 16.88
CA VAL A 265 19.51 1.50 15.65
C VAL A 265 18.00 1.65 15.54
N GLY A 266 17.51 2.89 15.38
CA GLY A 266 16.10 3.16 15.12
C GLY A 266 15.78 2.90 13.65
N TYR A 267 14.95 1.90 13.38
CA TYR A 267 14.41 1.65 12.03
C TYR A 267 13.09 2.41 11.91
N TRP A 268 13.09 3.47 11.11
CA TRP A 268 11.91 4.33 10.93
C TRP A 268 11.00 3.83 9.77
N ASN A 269 11.47 2.83 9.02
CA ASN A 269 10.79 2.22 7.87
C ASN A 269 11.23 0.74 7.69
N THR A 270 10.32 -0.12 7.21
CA THR A 270 10.56 -1.52 6.82
C THR A 270 11.70 -1.66 5.79
N SER A 271 11.88 -0.68 4.91
CA SER A 271 13.00 -0.65 3.95
C SER A 271 14.37 -0.56 4.64
N LEU A 272 14.48 0.17 5.76
CA LEU A 272 15.71 0.27 6.56
C LEU A 272 15.99 -1.03 7.33
N GLY A 273 14.94 -1.76 7.74
CA GLY A 273 15.08 -3.08 8.36
C GLY A 273 15.79 -4.07 7.42
N SER A 274 15.52 -4.00 6.12
CA SER A 274 16.19 -4.86 5.11
C SER A 274 17.72 -4.68 5.07
N LEU A 275 18.21 -3.48 5.38
CA LEU A 275 19.65 -3.17 5.41
C LEU A 275 20.36 -3.86 6.58
N ALA A 276 19.65 -4.13 7.69
CA ALA A 276 20.21 -4.88 8.81
C ALA A 276 20.52 -6.33 8.40
N PHE A 277 19.60 -6.97 7.66
CA PHE A 277 19.82 -8.30 7.10
C PHE A 277 20.92 -8.31 6.03
N GLU A 278 20.99 -7.27 5.18
CA GLU A 278 22.08 -7.12 4.21
C GLU A 278 23.44 -6.98 4.91
N SER A 279 23.51 -6.17 5.97
CA SER A 279 24.71 -6.02 6.80
C SER A 279 25.12 -7.34 7.45
N PHE A 280 24.17 -8.07 8.06
CA PHE A 280 24.43 -9.40 8.65
C PHE A 280 25.02 -10.38 7.63
N VAL A 281 24.38 -10.53 6.47
CA VAL A 281 24.85 -11.45 5.44
C VAL A 281 26.21 -11.01 4.90
N CYS A 282 26.45 -9.71 4.69
CA CYS A 282 27.76 -9.20 4.30
C CYS A 282 28.83 -9.52 5.35
N LEU A 283 28.55 -9.24 6.63
CA LEU A 283 29.47 -9.53 7.74
C LEU A 283 29.87 -11.01 7.75
N GLU A 284 28.90 -11.91 7.72
CA GLU A 284 29.17 -13.35 7.74
C GLU A 284 29.87 -13.82 6.45
N MET A 285 29.45 -13.37 5.27
CA MET A 285 30.05 -13.79 4.00
C MET A 285 31.50 -13.31 3.83
N PHE A 286 31.79 -12.09 4.26
CA PHE A 286 33.11 -11.47 4.15
C PHE A 286 34.01 -11.71 5.37
N ASP A 287 33.51 -12.34 6.44
CA ASP A 287 34.34 -12.71 7.58
C ASP A 287 35.50 -13.60 7.14
N GLY A 288 36.73 -13.16 7.45
CA GLY A 288 37.97 -13.81 7.05
C GLY A 288 38.49 -13.46 5.65
N PHE A 289 37.90 -12.49 4.94
CA PHE A 289 38.30 -12.14 3.56
C PHE A 289 39.76 -11.69 3.41
N ASN A 290 40.37 -11.10 4.44
CA ASN A 290 41.79 -10.74 4.40
C ASN A 290 42.75 -11.95 4.52
N TYR A 291 42.23 -13.17 4.76
CA TYR A 291 43.04 -14.38 4.90
C TYR A 291 42.88 -15.31 3.69
N PRO A 292 43.96 -15.92 3.19
CA PRO A 292 43.88 -16.90 2.12
C PRO A 292 42.86 -18.01 2.43
N ASN A 293 41.93 -18.25 1.50
CA ASN A 293 40.86 -19.24 1.66
C ASN A 293 39.93 -19.02 2.87
N PHE A 294 39.81 -17.80 3.40
CA PHE A 294 38.99 -17.50 4.58
C PHE A 294 39.38 -18.33 5.82
N SER A 295 40.64 -18.76 5.92
CA SER A 295 41.13 -19.57 7.04
C SER A 295 42.35 -18.93 7.68
N PHE A 296 42.37 -18.90 9.01
CA PHE A 296 43.50 -18.44 9.82
C PHE A 296 44.74 -19.35 9.73
N SER A 297 44.63 -20.52 9.09
CA SER A 297 45.72 -21.50 9.01
C SER A 297 46.88 -20.96 8.15
N ASN A 298 47.98 -20.66 8.85
CA ASN A 298 49.35 -20.37 8.43
C ASN A 298 49.55 -19.83 7.00
N LYS A 299 50.08 -18.59 6.94
CA LYS A 299 50.70 -17.99 5.75
C LYS A 299 51.59 -19.05 5.09
N SER A 300 51.09 -19.66 4.02
CA SER A 300 51.88 -20.55 3.18
C SER A 300 53.14 -19.80 2.77
N LEU A 301 54.32 -20.43 2.97
CA LEU A 301 55.63 -20.01 2.48
C LEU A 301 55.72 -20.02 0.94
N LEU A 302 54.58 -19.98 0.25
CA LEU A 302 54.55 -19.78 -1.18
C LEU A 302 55.00 -18.36 -1.50
N ASP A 303 55.91 -18.28 -2.47
CA ASP A 303 56.23 -17.06 -3.17
C ASP A 303 54.96 -16.33 -3.65
N GLN A 304 54.98 -14.99 -3.55
CA GLN A 304 53.82 -14.13 -3.79
C GLN A 304 53.27 -14.31 -5.21
N GLN A 305 54.15 -14.44 -6.20
CA GLN A 305 53.76 -14.66 -7.61
C GLN A 305 53.01 -15.99 -7.80
N LYS A 306 53.51 -17.08 -7.18
CA LYS A 306 52.85 -18.39 -7.24
C LYS A 306 51.47 -18.36 -6.57
N ARG A 307 51.32 -17.57 -5.51
CA ARG A 307 50.04 -17.38 -4.83
C ARG A 307 49.04 -16.63 -5.72
N GLN A 308 49.46 -15.53 -6.33
CA GLN A 308 48.61 -14.76 -7.25
C GLN A 308 48.10 -15.63 -8.40
N GLN A 309 49.00 -16.40 -9.03
CA GLN A 309 48.64 -17.30 -10.12
C GLN A 309 47.67 -18.39 -9.64
N LEU A 310 47.90 -19.00 -8.48
CA LEU A 310 47.00 -20.00 -7.91
C LEU A 310 45.56 -19.47 -7.70
N PHE A 311 45.42 -18.25 -7.18
CA PHE A 311 44.09 -17.65 -7.00
C PHE A 311 43.44 -17.24 -8.33
N PHE A 312 44.24 -16.80 -9.29
CA PHE A 312 43.76 -16.48 -10.63
C PHE A 312 43.26 -17.71 -11.38
N ASP A 313 43.97 -18.83 -11.28
CA ASP A 313 43.57 -20.11 -11.86
C ASP A 313 42.26 -20.59 -11.23
N ARG A 314 42.12 -20.47 -9.90
CA ARG A 314 40.86 -20.78 -9.20
C ARG A 314 39.69 -19.91 -9.64
N PHE A 315 39.94 -18.62 -9.87
CA PHE A 315 38.94 -17.71 -10.42
C PHE A 315 38.50 -18.17 -11.82
N THR A 316 39.47 -18.48 -12.68
CA THR A 316 39.24 -18.90 -14.06
C THR A 316 38.53 -20.24 -14.15
N ASP A 317 38.88 -21.19 -13.27
CA ASP A 317 38.24 -22.50 -13.17
C ASP A 317 36.76 -22.41 -12.80
N LEU A 318 36.38 -21.49 -11.91
CA LEU A 318 35.03 -21.44 -11.34
C LEU A 318 34.11 -20.41 -12.06
N LYS A 319 34.66 -19.38 -12.71
CA LYS A 319 33.89 -18.24 -13.25
C LYS A 319 32.72 -18.68 -14.14
N SER A 320 32.97 -19.59 -15.09
CA SER A 320 32.02 -20.01 -16.12
C SER A 320 31.17 -21.23 -15.76
N LEU A 321 31.50 -21.93 -14.67
CA LEU A 321 30.81 -23.16 -14.28
C LEU A 321 29.56 -22.87 -13.46
N LYS A 322 28.48 -23.63 -13.69
CA LYS A 322 27.31 -23.59 -12.82
C LYS A 322 27.70 -24.06 -11.42
N THR A 323 27.31 -23.29 -10.40
CA THR A 323 27.72 -23.50 -9.00
C THR A 323 27.47 -24.91 -8.51
N ARG A 324 26.24 -25.40 -8.71
CA ARG A 324 25.84 -26.75 -8.31
C ARG A 324 26.65 -27.84 -9.00
N ALA A 325 26.87 -27.72 -10.32
CA ALA A 325 27.66 -28.67 -11.07
C ALA A 325 29.12 -28.74 -10.59
N TYR A 326 29.70 -27.59 -10.21
CA TYR A 326 31.03 -27.54 -9.62
C TYR A 326 31.09 -28.23 -8.26
N LEU A 327 30.14 -27.95 -7.38
CA LEU A 327 30.05 -28.53 -6.04
C LEU A 327 29.94 -30.06 -6.09
N ILE A 328 29.12 -30.61 -6.99
CA ILE A 328 29.00 -32.05 -7.21
C ILE A 328 30.30 -32.65 -7.77
N ARG A 329 30.95 -31.97 -8.72
CA ARG A 329 32.19 -32.46 -9.35
C ARG A 329 33.39 -32.41 -8.41
N LYS A 330 33.48 -31.39 -7.54
CA LYS A 330 34.61 -31.15 -6.63
C LYS A 330 34.13 -30.86 -5.18
N PRO A 331 33.53 -31.84 -4.49
CA PRO A 331 32.93 -31.65 -3.15
C PRO A 331 33.95 -31.36 -2.05
N LYS A 332 35.23 -31.72 -2.25
CA LYS A 332 36.34 -31.45 -1.32
C LYS A 332 37.17 -30.21 -1.69
N SER A 333 36.71 -29.40 -2.65
CA SER A 333 37.42 -28.16 -3.04
C SER A 333 37.43 -27.13 -1.91
N THR A 334 38.37 -26.18 -1.98
CA THR A 334 38.42 -25.04 -1.05
C THR A 334 37.14 -24.20 -1.11
N PHE A 335 36.57 -24.04 -2.32
CA PHE A 335 35.27 -23.39 -2.50
C PHE A 335 34.13 -24.18 -1.82
N ALA A 336 34.07 -25.51 -1.97
CA ALA A 336 33.03 -26.31 -1.31
C ALA A 336 33.11 -26.20 0.22
N ARG A 337 34.33 -26.20 0.78
CA ARG A 337 34.55 -25.97 2.22
C ARG A 337 34.12 -24.58 2.67
N PHE A 338 34.41 -23.55 1.88
CA PHE A 338 33.96 -22.18 2.13
C PHE A 338 32.43 -22.09 2.11
N CYS A 339 31.78 -22.60 1.05
CA CYS A 339 30.34 -22.60 0.88
C CYS A 339 29.64 -23.30 2.06
N PHE A 340 30.19 -24.45 2.49
CA PHE A 340 29.72 -25.18 3.66
C PHE A 340 29.82 -24.35 4.95
N ALA A 341 31.01 -23.81 5.24
CA ALA A 341 31.25 -23.04 6.47
C ALA A 341 30.35 -21.81 6.54
N LYS A 342 30.20 -21.06 5.44
CA LYS A 342 29.36 -19.87 5.38
C LYS A 342 27.87 -20.19 5.53
N TYR A 343 27.41 -21.33 5.02
CA TYR A 343 26.00 -21.72 5.20
C TYR A 343 25.67 -21.92 6.68
N LEU A 344 26.56 -22.59 7.42
CA LEU A 344 26.37 -22.85 8.85
C LEU A 344 26.45 -21.59 9.71
N GLN A 345 27.22 -20.59 9.27
CA GLN A 345 27.33 -19.28 9.91
C GLN A 345 26.06 -18.45 9.72
N ILE A 346 25.56 -18.36 8.48
CA ILE A 346 24.40 -17.52 8.14
C ILE A 346 23.09 -18.16 8.60
N VAL A 347 22.91 -19.45 8.35
CA VAL A 347 21.68 -20.17 8.69
C VAL A 347 21.88 -20.86 10.02
N HIS A 348 21.38 -20.28 11.10
CA HIS A 348 21.43 -20.91 12.43
C HIS A 348 20.46 -22.12 12.50
N PRO A 349 20.74 -23.20 13.26
CA PRO A 349 19.82 -24.34 13.38
C PRO A 349 18.37 -23.97 13.75
N LYS A 350 18.20 -23.02 14.67
CA LYS A 350 16.88 -22.48 15.04
C LYS A 350 16.17 -21.77 13.88
N MET A 351 16.93 -21.02 13.07
CA MET A 351 16.41 -20.37 11.87
C MET A 351 15.99 -21.43 10.86
N GLU A 352 16.84 -22.41 10.59
CA GLU A 352 16.56 -23.50 9.65
C GLU A 352 15.30 -24.29 10.02
N THR A 353 15.15 -24.66 11.30
CA THR A 353 13.95 -25.35 11.79
C THR A 353 12.72 -24.48 11.69
N SER A 354 12.83 -23.16 11.92
CA SER A 354 11.70 -22.25 11.77
C SER A 354 11.29 -22.06 10.32
N LEU A 355 12.26 -21.92 9.39
CA LEU A 355 11.99 -21.67 7.98
C LEU A 355 11.48 -22.92 7.25
N PHE A 356 12.04 -24.09 7.58
CA PHE A 356 11.79 -25.32 6.81
C PHE A 356 11.11 -26.43 7.62
N GLY A 357 10.88 -26.23 8.93
CA GLY A 357 10.30 -27.22 9.82
C GLY A 357 11.22 -28.39 10.19
N ASN A 358 12.47 -28.42 9.70
CA ASN A 358 13.43 -29.50 9.91
C ASN A 358 14.89 -29.02 9.71
N LEU A 359 15.85 -29.91 9.95
CA LEU A 359 17.30 -29.67 9.76
C LEU A 359 17.86 -30.45 8.55
N ASN A 360 17.01 -30.80 7.58
CA ASN A 360 17.40 -31.69 6.48
C ASN A 360 18.46 -31.04 5.60
N GLN A 361 18.39 -29.73 5.36
CA GLN A 361 19.36 -29.04 4.50
C GLN A 361 20.77 -29.14 5.09
N ARG A 362 20.94 -28.85 6.38
CA ARG A 362 22.21 -29.01 7.09
C ARG A 362 22.70 -30.45 7.13
N ASN A 363 21.81 -31.43 7.36
CA ASN A 363 22.19 -32.83 7.39
C ASN A 363 22.70 -33.32 6.01
N LEU A 364 22.04 -32.89 4.92
CA LEU A 364 22.51 -33.11 3.55
C LEU A 364 23.89 -32.48 3.34
N ILE A 365 24.05 -31.22 3.73
CA ILE A 365 25.30 -30.47 3.60
C ILE A 365 26.45 -31.14 4.39
N ASN A 366 26.18 -31.63 5.61
CA ASN A 366 27.13 -32.39 6.45
C ASN A 366 27.53 -33.74 5.84
N SER A 367 26.64 -34.38 5.09
CA SER A 367 26.94 -35.63 4.38
C SER A 367 27.64 -35.41 3.02
N GLY A 368 27.97 -34.16 2.68
CA GLY A 368 28.62 -33.81 1.42
C GLY A 368 27.66 -33.77 0.23
N GLN A 369 26.36 -33.76 0.49
CA GLN A 369 25.30 -33.59 -0.51
C GLN A 369 24.77 -32.16 -0.50
N TYR A 370 24.06 -31.76 -1.56
CA TYR A 370 23.61 -30.38 -1.73
C TYR A 370 22.08 -30.34 -1.88
N PRO A 371 21.35 -29.59 -1.04
CA PRO A 371 19.90 -29.50 -1.10
C PRO A 371 19.40 -28.97 -2.45
N GLU A 372 18.31 -29.55 -2.94
CA GLU A 372 17.63 -29.11 -4.17
C GLU A 372 16.56 -28.06 -3.88
N THR A 373 16.91 -27.03 -3.10
CA THR A 373 15.99 -25.96 -2.74
C THR A 373 16.35 -24.66 -3.45
N THR A 374 15.34 -23.83 -3.72
CA THR A 374 15.52 -22.48 -4.27
C THR A 374 16.40 -21.63 -3.34
N PHE A 375 16.16 -21.75 -2.03
CA PHE A 375 16.94 -21.10 -0.98
C PHE A 375 18.43 -21.47 -1.05
N PHE A 376 18.76 -22.76 -1.03
CA PHE A 376 20.16 -23.21 -1.10
C PHE A 376 20.80 -22.87 -2.45
N THR A 377 20.06 -22.95 -3.55
CA THR A 377 20.57 -22.60 -4.89
C THR A 377 20.96 -21.12 -4.95
N SER A 378 20.13 -20.23 -4.39
CA SER A 378 20.43 -18.80 -4.30
C SER A 378 21.61 -18.52 -3.37
N PHE A 379 21.64 -19.16 -2.20
CA PHE A 379 22.77 -19.09 -1.27
C PHE A 379 24.08 -19.50 -1.93
N ALA A 380 24.11 -20.65 -2.61
CA ALA A 380 25.30 -21.18 -3.23
C ALA A 380 25.81 -20.24 -4.33
N GLU A 381 24.90 -19.65 -5.11
CA GLU A 381 25.27 -18.66 -6.13
C GLU A 381 25.89 -17.40 -5.50
N MET A 382 25.31 -16.88 -4.43
CA MET A 382 25.91 -15.79 -3.64
C MET A 382 27.31 -16.17 -3.13
N ALA A 383 27.45 -17.37 -2.54
CA ALA A 383 28.73 -17.86 -2.04
C ALA A 383 29.78 -17.98 -3.15
N LYS A 384 29.39 -18.45 -4.35
CA LYS A 384 30.28 -18.47 -5.51
C LYS A 384 30.77 -17.06 -5.86
N ARG A 385 29.90 -16.05 -5.88
CA ARG A 385 30.28 -14.67 -6.23
C ARG A 385 31.28 -14.10 -5.23
N VAL A 386 31.04 -14.29 -3.93
CA VAL A 386 31.97 -13.87 -2.87
C VAL A 386 33.32 -14.58 -3.00
N TRP A 387 33.31 -15.89 -3.25
CA TRP A 387 34.54 -16.67 -3.45
C TRP A 387 35.33 -16.21 -4.67
N LEU A 388 34.65 -15.91 -5.79
CA LEU A 388 35.31 -15.37 -6.98
C LEU A 388 35.92 -13.99 -6.73
N LEU A 389 35.21 -13.12 -6.00
CA LEU A 389 35.74 -11.83 -5.59
C LEU A 389 36.99 -11.98 -4.72
N HIS A 390 36.99 -12.96 -3.80
CA HIS A 390 38.14 -13.31 -2.97
C HIS A 390 39.33 -13.81 -3.81
N CYS A 391 39.10 -14.74 -4.73
CA CYS A 391 40.16 -15.18 -5.65
C CYS A 391 40.75 -14.01 -6.44
N LEU A 392 39.89 -13.10 -6.91
CA LEU A 392 40.34 -11.92 -7.63
C LEU A 392 41.14 -10.98 -6.73
N ALA A 393 40.73 -10.76 -5.47
CA ALA A 393 41.45 -9.93 -4.50
C ALA A 393 42.91 -10.37 -4.31
N PHE A 394 43.13 -11.69 -4.15
CA PHE A 394 44.45 -12.29 -3.99
C PHE A 394 45.24 -12.44 -5.31
N SER A 395 44.63 -12.14 -6.46
CA SER A 395 45.32 -12.14 -7.75
C SER A 395 45.99 -10.80 -8.08
N TYR A 396 45.66 -9.72 -7.36
CA TYR A 396 46.26 -8.39 -7.57
C TYR A 396 47.64 -8.26 -6.94
N GLU A 397 48.41 -7.28 -7.44
CA GLU A 397 49.65 -6.80 -6.84
C GLU A 397 49.60 -5.28 -6.65
N PRO A 398 49.53 -4.76 -5.41
CA PRO A 398 49.32 -5.49 -4.14
C PRO A 398 47.93 -6.13 -4.04
N GLU A 399 47.79 -7.14 -3.17
CA GLU A 399 46.50 -7.83 -2.90
C GLU A 399 45.42 -6.81 -2.49
N ALA A 400 44.19 -7.01 -2.94
CA ALA A 400 43.07 -6.15 -2.54
C ALA A 400 42.69 -6.42 -1.09
N SER A 401 42.56 -5.36 -0.28
CA SER A 401 42.18 -5.45 1.13
C SER A 401 40.74 -4.99 1.34
N ILE A 402 40.02 -5.65 2.25
CA ILE A 402 38.68 -5.24 2.68
C ILE A 402 38.77 -4.30 3.90
N PHE A 403 37.87 -3.33 4.00
CA PHE A 403 37.70 -2.49 5.19
C PHE A 403 36.23 -2.27 5.53
N GLN A 404 35.95 -2.03 6.80
CA GLN A 404 34.63 -1.70 7.32
C GLN A 404 34.76 -0.53 8.29
N VAL A 405 33.68 0.24 8.45
CA VAL A 405 33.64 1.42 9.29
C VAL A 405 32.88 1.10 10.58
N GLY A 406 33.43 1.56 11.70
CA GLY A 406 32.81 1.39 13.01
C GLY A 406 31.52 2.20 13.17
N LYS A 407 30.64 1.71 14.03
CA LYS A 407 29.46 2.49 14.46
C LYS A 407 29.92 3.80 15.09
N ARG A 408 29.19 4.89 14.83
CA ARG A 408 29.42 6.25 15.34
C ARG A 408 30.71 6.92 14.85
N CYS A 409 31.33 6.41 13.78
CA CYS A 409 32.38 7.15 13.08
C CYS A 409 31.80 8.34 12.30
N ARG A 410 32.60 9.39 12.08
CA ARG A 410 32.22 10.50 11.20
C ARG A 410 32.13 10.01 9.77
N PHE A 411 31.08 10.41 9.07
CA PHE A 411 30.93 10.13 7.65
C PHE A 411 32.04 10.78 6.84
N SER A 412 32.57 10.06 5.86
CA SER A 412 33.61 10.56 4.95
C SER A 412 33.27 10.13 3.53
N GLU A 413 32.86 11.09 2.71
CA GLU A 413 32.53 10.87 1.29
C GLU A 413 33.65 10.18 0.50
N VAL A 414 34.92 10.32 0.90
CA VAL A 414 36.04 9.63 0.23
C VAL A 414 36.01 8.11 0.41
N TYR A 415 35.52 7.62 1.56
CA TYR A 415 35.56 6.20 1.94
C TYR A 415 34.18 5.56 2.04
N MET A 416 33.13 6.37 2.05
CA MET A 416 31.78 5.96 2.42
C MET A 416 30.76 6.49 1.42
N GLU A 417 29.80 5.66 1.05
CA GLU A 417 28.60 5.99 0.28
C GLU A 417 27.39 5.77 1.20
N SER A 418 26.52 6.77 1.33
CA SER A 418 25.30 6.60 2.13
C SER A 418 24.24 5.86 1.34
N VAL A 419 23.58 4.88 1.98
CA VAL A 419 22.48 4.13 1.36
C VAL A 419 21.12 4.84 1.44
N SER A 420 21.03 5.94 2.21
CA SER A 420 19.78 6.70 2.37
C SER A 420 20.08 8.20 2.43
N GLU A 421 19.54 8.95 1.48
CA GLU A 421 19.65 10.42 1.47
C GLU A 421 18.96 11.06 2.69
N GLU A 422 17.94 10.38 3.24
CA GLU A 422 17.25 10.81 4.47
C GLU A 422 18.17 10.76 5.71
N ALA A 423 19.29 10.02 5.65
CA ALA A 423 20.24 9.92 6.76
C ALA A 423 20.97 11.23 7.06
N PHE A 424 20.94 12.20 6.14
CA PHE A 424 21.53 13.52 6.31
C PHE A 424 20.59 14.56 6.92
N LEU A 425 19.32 14.20 7.15
CA LEU A 425 18.32 15.09 7.72
C LEU A 425 18.21 14.90 9.25
N SER A 426 18.09 15.99 10.00
CA SER A 426 17.68 15.95 11.41
C SER A 426 16.17 15.86 11.55
N SER A 427 15.67 15.65 12.78
CA SER A 427 14.24 15.53 13.08
C SER A 427 13.42 16.79 12.73
N ASP A 428 14.09 17.92 12.54
CA ASP A 428 13.52 19.20 12.11
C ASP A 428 13.64 19.45 10.59
N GLY A 429 14.14 18.48 9.83
CA GLY A 429 14.33 18.56 8.38
C GLY A 429 15.55 19.38 7.94
N THR A 430 16.40 19.85 8.87
CA THR A 430 17.64 20.55 8.53
C THR A 430 18.78 19.57 8.22
N MET A 431 19.80 20.02 7.49
CA MET A 431 20.97 19.16 7.23
C MET A 431 21.82 19.01 8.48
N LYS A 432 22.15 17.77 8.82
CA LYS A 432 23.02 17.44 9.95
C LYS A 432 24.45 17.90 9.65
N ALA A 433 25.01 18.76 10.51
CA ALA A 433 26.36 19.29 10.34
C ALA A 433 27.46 18.20 10.41
N ASP A 434 27.26 17.16 11.24
CA ASP A 434 28.18 16.03 11.41
C ASP A 434 27.38 14.70 11.40
N PRO A 435 27.07 14.13 10.22
CA PRO A 435 26.40 12.83 10.15
C PRO A 435 27.32 11.72 10.68
N LEU A 436 26.79 10.92 11.62
CA LEU A 436 27.48 9.77 12.20
C LEU A 436 26.99 8.49 11.56
N VAL A 437 27.92 7.60 11.24
CA VAL A 437 27.64 6.29 10.66
C VAL A 437 26.88 5.42 11.66
N ALA A 438 25.74 4.87 11.25
CA ALA A 438 24.98 3.93 12.08
C ALA A 438 25.66 2.55 12.11
N PHE A 439 25.93 1.97 10.93
CA PHE A 439 26.61 0.69 10.73
C PHE A 439 27.08 0.57 9.27
N THR A 440 27.92 -0.42 8.96
CA THR A 440 28.30 -0.72 7.57
C THR A 440 27.33 -1.74 6.98
N VAL A 441 26.70 -1.44 5.85
CA VAL A 441 25.85 -2.37 5.09
C VAL A 441 26.69 -3.27 4.20
N VAL A 442 27.58 -2.67 3.40
CA VAL A 442 28.49 -3.37 2.49
C VAL A 442 29.93 -2.90 2.76
N PRO A 443 30.90 -3.82 2.93
CA PRO A 443 32.28 -3.42 3.16
C PRO A 443 32.90 -2.71 1.94
N GLY A 444 33.89 -1.86 2.23
CA GLY A 444 34.70 -1.19 1.22
C GLY A 444 35.95 -1.99 0.88
N PHE A 445 36.60 -1.62 -0.23
CA PHE A 445 37.81 -2.32 -0.70
C PHE A 445 38.89 -1.34 -1.13
N ARG A 446 40.15 -1.73 -0.96
CA ARG A 446 41.32 -0.99 -1.44
C ARG A 446 42.14 -1.87 -2.37
N ILE A 447 42.43 -1.37 -3.56
CA ILE A 447 43.21 -2.05 -4.60
C ILE A 447 44.32 -1.10 -5.03
N GLY A 448 45.54 -1.32 -4.53
CA GLY A 448 46.63 -0.37 -4.70
C GLY A 448 46.24 1.03 -4.21
N LYS A 449 46.11 2.00 -5.14
CA LYS A 449 45.72 3.39 -4.86
C LYS A 449 44.21 3.65 -4.99
N THR A 450 43.45 2.70 -5.55
CA THR A 450 42.01 2.85 -5.75
C THR A 450 41.27 2.44 -4.48
N VAL A 451 40.38 3.32 -4.02
CA VAL A 451 39.46 3.05 -2.91
C VAL A 451 38.06 2.87 -3.51
N ILE A 452 37.42 1.77 -3.12
CA ILE A 452 35.99 1.52 -3.37
C ILE A 452 35.30 1.77 -2.04
N GLN A 453 34.35 2.70 -2.03
CA GLN A 453 33.64 3.12 -0.84
C GLN A 453 32.86 1.95 -0.21
N CYS A 454 32.79 1.93 1.11
CA CYS A 454 31.82 1.09 1.82
C CYS A 454 30.45 1.75 1.79
N GLN A 455 29.39 0.94 1.84
CA GLN A 455 28.02 1.45 1.95
C GLN A 455 27.60 1.48 3.41
N VAL A 456 27.14 2.63 3.89
CA VAL A 456 26.86 2.93 5.31
C VAL A 456 25.50 3.56 5.55
#